data_AF-A0A355BED6-F1
#
_entry.id   AF-A0A355BED6-F1
#
_cell.length_a   1.000
_cell.length_b   1.000
_cell.length_c   1.000
_cell.angle_alpha   90.00
_cell.angle_beta   90.00
_cell.angle_gamma   90.00
#
_symmetry.space_group_name_H-M   'P 1'
#
loop_
_entity.id
_entity.type
_entity.pdbx_description
1 polymer ?
#
loop_
_entity_poly.entity_id
_entity_poly.type
_entity_poly.pdbx_seq_one_letter_code
_entity_poly.pdbx_strand_id
1 'polypeptide(L)'
;MSEGKPISIVPVATEVTTQKAAEILGCSRPHLVKLLEEGAIDFVKVGKHRRILFEDVMQYKQKMKEEQKKHIIDMMNQDEELGLYDS
;
A
#
# COMPACT_ATOMS: atom_id res chain seq x y z
N MET A 1 15.56 1.78 -28.96
CA MET A 1 15.85 0.90 -27.81
C MET A 1 14.53 0.72 -27.07
N SER A 2 13.88 -0.44 -27.13
CA SER A 2 12.67 -0.68 -26.32
C SER A 2 13.10 -0.85 -24.87
N GLU A 3 12.70 0.07 -24.00
CA GLU A 3 12.79 -0.12 -22.55
C GLU A 3 11.81 -1.23 -22.16
N GLY A 4 12.29 -2.47 -22.09
CA GLY A 4 11.52 -3.58 -21.58
C GLY A 4 11.15 -3.29 -20.13
N LYS A 5 9.85 -3.11 -19.85
CA LYS A 5 9.37 -3.01 -18.48
C LYS A 5 9.62 -4.35 -17.78
N PRO A 6 10.37 -4.40 -16.67
CA PRO A 6 10.58 -5.64 -15.95
C PRO A 6 9.25 -6.13 -15.37
N ILE A 7 8.85 -7.35 -15.75
CA ILE A 7 7.67 -8.03 -15.22
C ILE A 7 8.16 -9.08 -14.21
N SER A 8 7.58 -9.09 -13.01
CA SER A 8 7.88 -10.08 -11.98
C SER A 8 6.64 -10.91 -11.71
N ILE A 9 6.77 -12.23 -11.79
CA ILE A 9 5.71 -13.18 -11.47
C ILE A 9 5.98 -13.68 -10.05
N VAL A 10 5.05 -13.40 -9.14
CA VAL A 10 5.13 -13.83 -7.73
C VAL A 10 3.91 -14.71 -7.45
N PRO A 11 4.10 -15.96 -7.00
CA PRO A 11 2.99 -16.80 -6.55
C PRO A 11 2.25 -16.13 -5.39
N VAL A 12 0.92 -16.21 -5.36
CA VAL A 12 0.09 -15.51 -4.35
C VAL A 12 0.40 -15.98 -2.92
N ALA A 13 0.73 -17.26 -2.75
CA ALA A 13 1.09 -17.86 -1.46
C ALA A 13 2.54 -17.55 -1.00
N THR A 14 3.21 -16.56 -1.60
CA THR A 14 4.61 -16.24 -1.26
C THR A 14 4.67 -15.23 -0.13
N GLU A 15 5.53 -15.50 0.85
CA GLU A 15 5.93 -14.52 1.85
C GLU A 15 6.97 -13.55 1.27
N VAL A 16 6.78 -12.25 1.51
CA VAL A 16 7.70 -11.19 1.11
C VAL A 16 8.42 -10.59 2.32
N THR A 17 9.60 -10.04 2.06
CA THR A 17 10.35 -9.29 3.08
C THR A 17 9.70 -7.93 3.31
N THR A 18 9.96 -7.32 4.47
CA THR A 18 9.53 -5.93 4.73
C THR A 18 10.10 -4.93 3.72
N GLN A 19 11.28 -5.20 3.15
CA GLN A 19 11.81 -4.33 2.09
C GLN A 19 10.96 -4.44 0.84
N LYS A 20 10.67 -5.67 0.40
CA LYS A 20 9.89 -5.88 -0.81
C LYS A 20 8.44 -5.38 -0.68
N ALA A 21 7.82 -5.62 0.48
CA ALA A 21 6.50 -5.08 0.77
C ALA A 21 6.49 -3.55 0.78
N ALA A 22 7.51 -2.89 1.31
CA ALA A 22 7.60 -1.42 1.31
C ALA A 22 7.74 -0.87 -0.13
N GLU A 23 8.55 -1.51 -0.98
CA GLU A 23 8.63 -1.18 -2.41
C GLU A 23 7.27 -1.33 -3.11
N ILE A 24 6.54 -2.42 -2.82
CA ILE A 24 5.23 -2.69 -3.38
C ILE A 24 4.20 -1.63 -2.99
N LEU A 25 4.22 -1.22 -1.72
CA LEU A 25 3.32 -0.19 -1.18
C LEU A 25 3.76 1.24 -1.54
N GLY A 26 4.98 1.42 -2.07
CA GLY A 26 5.51 2.73 -2.41
C GLY A 26 5.83 3.58 -1.17
N CYS A 27 6.20 2.95 -0.05
CA CYS A 27 6.51 3.63 1.21
C CYS A 27 7.90 3.27 1.74
N SER A 28 8.33 3.96 2.80
CA SER A 28 9.62 3.65 3.43
C SER A 28 9.53 2.38 4.29
N ARG A 29 10.61 1.61 4.36
CA ARG A 29 10.68 0.41 5.22
C ARG A 29 10.36 0.73 6.69
N PRO A 30 10.86 1.81 7.32
CA PRO A 30 10.49 2.14 8.70
C PRO A 30 8.99 2.39 8.86
N HIS A 31 8.35 3.06 7.89
CA HIS A 31 6.91 3.27 7.92
C HIS A 31 6.14 1.96 7.85
N LEU A 32 6.51 1.04 6.95
CA LEU A 32 5.90 -0.29 6.91
C LEU A 32 6.08 -1.03 8.24
N VAL A 33 7.27 -1.00 8.84
CA VAL A 33 7.49 -1.69 10.13
C VAL A 33 6.57 -1.13 11.22
N LYS A 34 6.35 0.19 11.24
CA LYS A 34 5.38 0.81 12.15
C LYS A 34 3.96 0.27 11.92
N LEU A 35 3.50 0.20 10.67
CA LEU A 35 2.19 -0.36 10.33
C LEU A 35 2.03 -1.82 10.78
N LEU A 36 3.08 -2.63 10.64
CA LEU A 36 3.07 -4.01 11.13
C LEU A 36 2.98 -4.08 12.66
N GLU A 37 3.71 -3.22 13.36
CA GLU A 37 3.67 -3.15 14.83
C GLU A 37 2.33 -2.61 15.35
N GLU A 38 1.64 -1.78 14.57
CA GLU A 38 0.28 -1.29 14.82
C GLU A 38 -0.81 -2.31 14.45
N GLY A 39 -0.44 -3.45 13.84
CA GLY A 39 -1.39 -4.51 13.46
C GLY A 39 -2.20 -4.20 12.20
N ALA A 40 -1.77 -3.23 11.38
CA ALA A 40 -2.47 -2.87 10.14
C ALA A 40 -2.34 -3.92 9.03
N ILE A 41 -1.28 -4.74 9.09
CA ILE A 41 -1.02 -5.85 8.16
C ILE A 41 -0.43 -7.01 8.97
N ASP A 42 -0.96 -8.21 8.77
CA ASP A 42 -0.46 -9.41 9.44
C ASP A 42 0.97 -9.75 8.99
N PHE A 43 1.76 -10.28 9.93
CA PHE A 43 3.11 -10.74 9.64
C PHE A 43 3.50 -11.88 10.56
N VAL A 44 4.45 -12.69 10.08
CA VAL A 44 5.10 -13.73 10.86
C VAL A 44 6.56 -13.36 11.09
N LYS A 45 7.11 -13.77 12.25
CA LYS A 45 8.53 -13.67 12.53
C LYS A 45 9.23 -14.97 12.13
N VAL A 46 10.18 -14.87 11.22
CA VAL A 46 11.10 -15.95 10.86
C VAL A 46 12.47 -15.59 11.41
N GLY A 47 12.81 -16.16 12.57
CA GLY A 47 13.97 -15.75 13.35
C GLY A 47 13.89 -14.27 13.76
N LYS A 48 14.87 -13.46 13.32
CA LYS A 48 14.92 -12.01 13.58
C LYS A 48 14.15 -11.17 12.55
N HIS A 49 13.74 -11.75 11.44
CA HIS A 49 13.13 -11.01 10.32
C HIS A 49 11.62 -11.18 10.29
N ARG A 50 10.92 -10.16 9.80
CA ARG A 50 9.48 -10.22 9.53
C ARG A 50 9.24 -10.68 8.08
N ARG A 51 8.19 -11.46 7.90
CA ARG A 51 7.66 -11.96 6.63
C ARG A 51 6.17 -11.66 6.57
N ILE A 52 5.71 -11.22 5.42
CA ILE A 52 4.34 -10.75 5.19
C ILE A 52 3.82 -11.53 4.00
N LEU A 53 2.60 -12.08 4.07
CA LEU A 53 2.01 -12.71 2.90
C LEU A 53 1.81 -11.65 1.81
N PHE A 54 2.17 -12.00 0.57
CA PHE A 54 1.99 -11.08 -0.56
C PHE A 54 0.53 -10.63 -0.71
N GLU A 55 -0.41 -11.55 -0.45
CA GLU A 55 -1.84 -11.26 -0.45
C GLU A 55 -2.22 -10.16 0.55
N ASP A 56 -1.74 -10.21 1.79
CA ASP A 56 -2.02 -9.20 2.81
C ASP A 56 -1.48 -7.83 2.40
N VAL A 57 -0.29 -7.79 1.78
CA VAL A 57 0.27 -6.55 1.22
C VAL A 57 -0.64 -5.98 0.13
N MET A 58 -1.15 -6.82 -0.77
CA MET A 58 -2.06 -6.39 -1.83
C MET A 58 -3.41 -5.91 -1.30
N GLN A 59 -3.99 -6.61 -0.32
CA GLN A 59 -5.25 -6.23 0.31
C GLN A 59 -5.11 -4.87 1.00
N TYR A 60 -4.02 -4.66 1.74
CA TYR A 60 -3.74 -3.37 2.36
C TYR A 60 -3.60 -2.25 1.33
N LYS A 61 -2.85 -2.50 0.24
CA LYS A 61 -2.70 -1.54 -0.87
C LYS A 61 -4.04 -1.15 -1.48
N GLN A 62 -4.95 -2.10 -1.63
CA GLN A 62 -6.28 -1.86 -2.18
C GLN A 62 -7.11 -0.98 -1.24
N LYS A 63 -7.12 -1.28 0.07
CA LYS A 63 -7.78 -0.46 1.09
C LYS A 63 -7.26 0.99 1.08
N MET A 64 -5.94 1.17 1.05
CA MET A 64 -5.33 2.51 0.98
C MET A 64 -5.79 3.31 -0.24
N LYS A 65 -5.90 2.66 -1.41
CA LYS A 65 -6.37 3.34 -2.63
C LYS A 65 -7.84 3.73 -2.54
N GLU A 66 -8.67 2.89 -1.92
CA GLU A 66 -10.09 3.17 -1.71
C GLU A 66 -10.28 4.35 -0.75
N GLU A 67 -9.54 4.38 0.36
CA GLU A 67 -9.52 5.52 1.28
C GLU A 67 -9.03 6.80 0.62
N GLN A 68 -7.93 6.73 -0.14
CA GLN A 68 -7.44 7.89 -0.89
C GLN A 68 -8.49 8.43 -1.86
N LYS A 69 -9.17 7.55 -2.62
CA LYS A 69 -10.23 7.94 -3.54
C LYS A 69 -11.40 8.60 -2.79
N LYS A 70 -11.79 8.05 -1.64
CA LYS A 70 -12.84 8.63 -0.81
C LYS A 70 -12.48 10.04 -0.34
N HIS A 71 -11.26 10.23 0.18
CA HIS A 71 -10.80 11.56 0.61
C HIS A 71 -10.78 12.58 -0.53
N ILE A 72 -10.39 12.18 -1.73
CA ILE A 72 -10.44 13.08 -2.90
C ILE A 72 -11.88 13.50 -3.20
N ILE A 73 -12.83 12.57 -3.19
CA ILE A 73 -14.25 12.87 -3.40
C ILE A 73 -14.79 13.78 -2.29
N ASP A 74 -14.43 13.50 -1.03
CA ASP A 74 -14.86 14.30 0.11
C ASP A 74 -14.33 15.76 -0.01
N MET A 75 -13.07 15.94 -0.43
CA MET A 75 -12.52 17.28 -0.70
C MET A 75 -13.25 17.99 -1.84
N MET A 76 -13.55 17.29 -2.94
CA MET A 76 -14.29 17.89 -4.07
C MET A 76 -15.69 18.36 -3.66
N ASN A 77 -16.40 17.54 -2.87
CA ASN A 77 -17.72 17.91 -2.36
C ASN A 77 -17.64 19.10 -1.40
N GLN A 78 -16.61 19.17 -0.55
CA GLN A 78 -16.37 20.30 0.35
C GLN A 78 -16.08 21.59 -0.44
N ASP A 79 -15.30 21.52 -1.51
CA ASP A 79 -15.00 22.67 -2.36
C ASP A 79 -16.25 23.15 -3.13
N GLU A 80 -17.12 22.23 -3.57
CA GLU A 80 -18.41 22.55 -4.19
C GLU A 80 -19.38 23.23 -3.20
N GLU A 81 -19.47 22.73 -1.97
CA GLU A 81 -20.29 23.32 -0.90
C GLU A 81 -19.81 24.72 -0.49
N LEU A 82 -18.50 24.98 -0.59
CA LEU A 82 -17.89 26.29 -0.33
C LEU A 82 -18.00 27.26 -1.52
N GLY A 83 -18.59 26.85 -2.64
CA GLY A 83 -18.77 27.70 -3.83
C GLY A 83 -17.45 28.05 -4.53
N LEU A 84 -16.39 27.26 -4.33
CA LEU A 84 -15.08 27.47 -4.98
C LEU A 84 -15.07 27.03 -6.45
N TYR A 85 -16.14 26.36 -6.89
CA TYR A 85 -16.44 26.02 -8.28
C TYR A 85 -17.67 26.78 -8.80
N ASP A 86 -17.64 28.12 -8.76
CA ASP A 86 -18.52 28.95 -9.57
C ASP A 86 -17.69 29.60 -10.70
N SER A 87 -17.59 28.91 -11.84
CA SER A 87 -17.27 29.42 -13.20
C SER A 87 -17.40 28.31 -14.24
#